data_AF-A0A355S9Y6-F1
#
_entry.id   AF-A0A355S9Y6-F1
#
_cell.length_a   1.000
_cell.length_b   1.000
_cell.length_c   1.000
_cell.angle_alpha   90.00
_cell.angle_beta   90.00
_cell.angle_gamma   90.00
#
_symmetry.space_group_name_H-M   'P 1'
#
loop_
_entity.id
_entity.type
_entity.pdbx_description
1 polymer ?
#
loop_
_entity_poly.entity_id
_entity_poly.type
_entity_poly.pdbx_seq_one_letter_code
_entity_poly.pdbx_strand_id
1 'polypeptide(L)'
;MDQPLRLKNCHEALLNQFLHFDPMHLVVRSRGLSFVRETNFGVFTSKRGRSSRMIRDGESGLVLCPERIESVYLFSPGANRPPAFEFDFADYGFGISIQPRETPRNLEILARIASLFGDAVVPASDLIARGAGSWLDEWGHLEQSASEGSTDARVSGTAAEGKIAAQIVTPGFEAEIAMRPAFEDRDGQIRRIAAAGGCDAIVIDADVLVIGDGRVDQWDGRQLLKRRAEQLRSEVATW
;
A
#
# COMPACT_ATOMS: atom_id res chain seq x y z
N MET A 1 -5.98 11.96 18.95
CA MET A 1 -7.14 12.57 18.26
C MET A 1 -8.20 11.49 18.19
N ASP A 2 -9.33 11.70 18.85
CA ASP A 2 -10.32 10.61 19.04
C ASP A 2 -11.19 10.36 17.81
N GLN A 3 -11.20 11.31 16.86
CA GLN A 3 -11.94 11.19 15.61
C GLN A 3 -11.04 11.51 14.41
N PRO A 4 -11.15 10.76 13.31
CA PRO A 4 -10.39 11.03 12.11
C PRO A 4 -10.64 12.40 11.51
N LEU A 5 -9.55 13.03 11.07
CA LEU A 5 -9.56 14.30 10.38
C LEU A 5 -9.34 14.07 8.88
N ARG A 6 -10.34 14.35 8.06
CA ARG A 6 -10.17 14.49 6.62
C ARG A 6 -9.28 15.70 6.33
N LEU A 7 -8.30 15.50 5.47
CA LEU A 7 -7.38 16.53 5.01
C LEU A 7 -7.84 17.07 3.64
N LYS A 8 -7.57 18.36 3.40
CA LYS A 8 -7.88 19.06 2.15
C LYS A 8 -7.27 18.33 0.93
N ASN A 9 -7.98 18.35 -0.18
CA ASN A 9 -7.58 17.73 -1.46
C ASN A 9 -6.49 18.53 -2.21
N CYS A 10 -5.41 18.87 -1.51
CA CYS A 10 -4.18 19.43 -2.07
C CYS A 10 -3.03 18.43 -1.90
N HIS A 11 -3.20 17.25 -2.51
CA HIS A 11 -2.40 16.05 -2.23
C HIS A 11 -0.89 16.27 -2.40
N GLU A 12 -0.43 16.96 -3.46
CA GLU A 12 1.01 17.22 -3.64
C GLU A 12 1.60 18.09 -2.51
N ALA A 13 0.89 19.13 -2.09
CA ALA A 13 1.34 20.00 -1.00
C ALA A 13 1.35 19.28 0.36
N LEU A 14 0.35 18.41 0.59
CA LEU A 14 0.28 17.55 1.77
C LEU A 14 1.41 16.52 1.77
N LEU A 15 1.61 15.79 0.67
CA LEU A 15 2.64 14.75 0.52
C LEU A 15 4.04 15.33 0.73
N ASN A 16 4.30 16.54 0.25
CA ASN A 16 5.58 17.21 0.49
C ASN A 16 5.80 17.61 1.96
N GLN A 17 4.79 17.55 2.83
CA GLN A 17 5.04 17.70 4.27
C GLN A 17 5.77 16.48 4.86
N PHE A 18 5.71 15.32 4.21
CA PHE A 18 6.29 14.09 4.71
C PHE A 18 7.82 14.13 4.79
N LEU A 19 8.47 14.96 3.97
CA LEU A 19 9.92 15.16 4.02
C LEU A 19 10.44 15.74 5.35
N HIS A 20 9.54 16.32 6.15
CA HIS A 20 9.92 16.93 7.43
C HIS A 20 9.90 15.95 8.61
N PHE A 21 9.30 14.78 8.45
CA PHE A 21 9.21 13.77 9.50
C PHE A 21 10.55 13.04 9.69
N ASP A 22 10.72 12.45 10.86
CA ASP A 22 11.66 11.34 11.06
C ASP A 22 11.17 10.10 10.27
N PRO A 23 11.96 9.01 10.13
CA PRO A 23 11.50 7.81 9.43
C PRO A 23 10.10 7.35 9.85
N MET A 24 9.29 7.00 8.85
CA MET A 24 7.89 6.59 9.00
C MET A 24 7.69 5.19 8.45
N HIS A 25 6.65 4.50 8.90
CA HIS A 25 6.24 3.26 8.28
C HIS A 25 5.33 3.56 7.09
N LEU A 26 5.77 3.18 5.90
CA LEU A 26 4.93 3.06 4.71
C LEU A 26 4.31 1.67 4.72
N VAL A 27 2.99 1.61 4.83
CA VAL A 27 2.21 0.39 4.70
C VAL A 27 1.49 0.44 3.36
N VAL A 28 1.76 -0.53 2.50
CA VAL A 28 1.05 -0.70 1.24
C VAL A 28 0.35 -2.03 1.28
N ARG A 29 -0.91 -1.98 0.90
CA ARG A 29 -1.82 -3.06 1.07
C ARG A 29 -2.44 -3.34 -0.29
N SER A 30 -2.61 -4.62 -0.61
CA SER A 30 -3.49 -5.10 -1.66
C SER A 30 -4.10 -6.46 -1.35
N ARG A 31 -5.09 -6.88 -2.17
CA ARG A 31 -5.67 -8.22 -2.11
C ARG A 31 -4.59 -9.30 -2.01
N GLY A 32 -4.60 -10.10 -0.94
CA GLY A 32 -3.63 -11.16 -0.69
C GLY A 32 -2.19 -10.71 -0.41
N LEU A 33 -1.91 -9.42 -0.24
CA LEU A 33 -0.57 -8.90 0.01
C LEU A 33 -0.59 -7.64 0.87
N SER A 34 0.17 -7.62 1.96
CA SER A 34 0.51 -6.37 2.64
C SER A 34 2.01 -6.30 2.85
N PHE A 35 2.61 -5.13 2.70
CA PHE A 35 3.96 -4.91 3.19
C PHE A 35 4.06 -3.61 3.97
N VAL A 36 5.03 -3.60 4.88
CA VAL A 36 5.46 -2.43 5.63
C VAL A 36 6.93 -2.22 5.39
N ARG A 37 7.31 -0.95 5.23
CA ARG A 37 8.70 -0.51 5.18
C ARG A 37 8.87 0.70 6.07
N GLU A 38 9.94 0.73 6.84
CA GLU A 38 10.41 1.99 7.40
C GLU A 38 11.21 2.77 6.37
N THR A 39 10.84 4.03 6.14
CA THR A 39 11.52 4.86 5.15
C THR A 39 11.42 6.34 5.47
N ASN A 40 12.37 7.10 4.92
CA ASN A 40 12.24 8.54 4.82
C ASN A 40 11.41 8.88 3.58
N PHE A 41 10.66 9.97 3.65
CA PHE A 41 9.99 10.51 2.48
C PHE A 41 10.79 11.69 1.93
N GLY A 42 10.89 11.76 0.61
CA GLY A 42 11.49 12.87 -0.10
C GLY A 42 10.43 13.81 -0.68
N VAL A 43 10.84 14.51 -1.75
CA VAL A 43 9.93 15.34 -2.54
C VAL A 43 9.29 14.49 -3.62
N PHE A 44 7.97 14.55 -3.74
CA PHE A 44 7.26 13.88 -4.83
C PHE A 44 7.45 14.67 -6.14
N THR A 45 7.99 14.01 -7.15
CA THR A 45 8.26 14.60 -8.47
C THR A 45 7.41 13.92 -9.54
N SER A 46 7.05 14.66 -10.60
CA SER A 46 6.28 14.08 -11.70
C SER A 46 7.04 12.95 -12.39
N LYS A 47 6.39 11.80 -12.57
CA LYS A 47 6.86 10.65 -13.35
C LYS A 47 6.04 10.60 -14.65
N ARG A 48 6.71 10.45 -15.80
CA ARG A 48 6.01 10.23 -17.08
C ARG A 48 5.27 8.88 -17.03
N GLY A 49 3.96 8.93 -16.81
CA GLY A 49 3.05 7.79 -16.91
C GLY A 49 2.57 7.55 -18.34
N ARG A 50 2.00 6.37 -18.62
CA ARG A 50 1.44 6.02 -19.94
C ARG A 50 0.04 6.65 -20.20
N SER A 51 -0.68 7.08 -19.16
CA SER A 51 -2.06 7.59 -19.27
C SER A 51 -2.51 8.58 -18.19
N SER A 52 -1.85 8.64 -17.02
CA SER A 52 -2.16 9.57 -15.93
C SER A 52 -0.90 10.27 -15.42
N ARG A 53 -1.08 11.41 -14.71
CA ARG A 53 0.03 12.12 -14.07
C ARG A 53 0.41 11.35 -12.82
N MET A 54 1.47 10.55 -12.93
CA MET A 54 2.06 9.89 -11.78
C MET A 54 3.03 10.85 -11.08
N ILE A 55 3.12 10.76 -9.76
CA ILE A 55 4.20 11.35 -8.96
C ILE A 55 4.98 10.23 -8.28
N ARG A 56 6.28 10.43 -8.10
CA ARG A 56 7.17 9.47 -7.44
C ARG A 56 7.97 10.18 -6.36
N ASP A 57 8.04 9.56 -5.20
CA ASP A 57 9.08 9.83 -4.22
C ASP A 57 10.26 8.88 -4.46
N GLY A 58 11.44 9.45 -4.66
CA GLY A 58 12.67 8.71 -4.91
C GLY A 58 13.19 7.97 -3.68
N GLU A 59 12.91 8.50 -2.48
CA GLU A 59 13.42 7.95 -1.22
C GLU A 59 12.61 6.74 -0.76
N SER A 60 11.28 6.89 -0.64
CA SER A 60 10.40 5.78 -0.25
C SER A 60 10.19 4.74 -1.35
N GLY A 61 10.35 5.14 -2.61
CA GLY A 61 9.98 4.35 -3.78
C GLY A 61 8.48 4.35 -4.08
N LEU A 62 7.68 5.14 -3.35
CA LEU A 62 6.23 5.24 -3.56
C LEU A 62 5.91 6.05 -4.82
N VAL A 63 4.99 5.53 -5.63
CA VAL A 63 4.46 6.17 -6.83
C VAL A 63 2.94 6.26 -6.71
N LEU A 64 2.38 7.44 -6.95
CA LEU A 64 0.95 7.72 -6.78
C LEU A 64 0.38 8.39 -8.03
N CYS A 65 -0.90 8.15 -8.31
CA CYS A 65 -1.69 8.99 -9.18
C CYS A 65 -2.54 9.93 -8.31
N PRO A 66 -2.17 11.23 -8.15
CA PRO A 66 -2.92 12.13 -7.28
C PRO A 66 -4.39 12.28 -7.66
N GLU A 67 -4.70 12.14 -8.95
CA GLU A 67 -6.05 12.19 -9.50
C GLU A 67 -6.94 11.02 -9.06
N ARG A 68 -6.33 9.94 -8.53
CA ARG A 68 -7.03 8.76 -8.02
C ARG A 68 -7.21 8.78 -6.51
N ILE A 69 -6.63 9.74 -5.79
CA ILE A 69 -6.84 9.91 -4.36
C ILE A 69 -8.15 10.65 -4.17
N GLU A 70 -9.15 10.01 -3.57
CA GLU A 70 -10.42 10.65 -3.22
C GLU A 70 -10.25 11.54 -1.99
N SER A 71 -9.53 11.03 -0.98
CA SER A 71 -9.30 11.71 0.29
C SER A 71 -8.10 11.13 1.04
N VAL A 72 -7.54 11.94 1.93
CA VAL A 72 -6.54 11.51 2.91
C VAL A 72 -7.08 11.81 4.30
N TYR A 73 -6.99 10.85 5.20
CA TYR A 73 -7.46 10.97 6.58
C TYR A 73 -6.30 10.83 7.54
N LEU A 74 -6.25 11.67 8.56
CA LEU A 74 -5.29 11.59 9.66
C LEU A 74 -6.02 11.12 10.93
N PHE A 75 -5.66 9.94 11.44
CA PHE A 75 -6.23 9.42 12.69
C PHE A 75 -5.39 8.34 13.35
N SER A 76 -5.69 8.05 14.62
CA SER A 76 -5.13 6.89 15.33
C SER A 76 -6.12 5.73 15.22
N PRO A 77 -5.76 4.60 14.57
CA PRO A 77 -6.69 3.48 14.32
C PRO A 77 -6.97 2.62 15.56
N GLY A 78 -6.95 3.20 16.76
CA GLY A 78 -7.20 2.52 18.02
C GLY A 78 -6.40 3.12 19.17
N ALA A 79 -6.76 2.72 20.39
CA ALA A 79 -6.00 3.05 21.58
C ALA A 79 -4.57 2.49 21.46
N ASN A 80 -3.57 3.33 21.71
CA ASN A 80 -2.13 3.00 21.64
C ASN A 80 -1.60 2.64 20.23
N ARG A 81 -2.35 2.93 19.15
CA ARG A 81 -1.80 2.85 17.79
C ARG A 81 -1.28 4.24 17.36
N PRO A 82 -0.11 4.30 16.71
CA PRO A 82 0.43 5.56 16.24
C PRO A 82 -0.54 6.22 15.25
N PRO A 83 -0.55 7.56 15.15
CA PRO A 83 -1.29 8.26 14.11
C PRO A 83 -0.89 7.76 12.72
N ALA A 84 -1.86 7.73 11.82
CA ALA A 84 -1.69 7.27 10.46
C ALA A 84 -2.37 8.24 9.48
N PHE A 85 -1.71 8.46 8.35
CA PHE A 85 -2.31 9.02 7.15
C PHE A 85 -2.84 7.88 6.30
N GLU A 86 -4.16 7.73 6.23
CA GLU A 86 -4.84 6.72 5.42
C GLU A 86 -5.30 7.35 4.10
N PHE A 87 -4.89 6.72 2.99
CA PHE A 87 -5.19 7.19 1.64
C PHE A 87 -6.34 6.39 1.05
N ASP A 88 -7.41 7.08 0.72
CA ASP A 88 -8.61 6.54 0.11
C ASP A 88 -8.55 6.77 -1.40
N PHE A 89 -8.52 5.69 -2.18
CA PHE A 89 -8.42 5.73 -3.63
C PHE A 89 -9.75 5.42 -4.31
N ALA A 90 -10.06 6.15 -5.37
CA ALA A 90 -11.23 5.90 -6.20
C ALA A 90 -11.20 4.47 -6.73
N ASP A 91 -12.33 3.77 -6.60
CA ASP A 91 -12.52 2.38 -7.04
C ASP A 91 -11.61 1.34 -6.36
N TYR A 92 -10.92 1.70 -5.26
CA TYR A 92 -10.00 0.80 -4.55
C TYR A 92 -10.13 0.85 -3.02
N GLY A 93 -10.36 2.02 -2.44
CA GLY A 93 -10.37 2.21 -0.99
C GLY A 93 -8.98 2.38 -0.39
N PHE A 94 -8.77 1.84 0.83
CA PHE A 94 -7.59 2.13 1.67
C PHE A 94 -6.37 1.25 1.37
N GLY A 95 -5.68 1.54 0.27
CA GLY A 95 -4.48 0.81 -0.15
C GLY A 95 -3.17 1.24 0.49
N ILE A 96 -3.10 2.47 1.00
CA ILE A 96 -1.85 3.04 1.53
C ILE A 96 -2.10 3.69 2.87
N SER A 97 -1.19 3.43 3.81
CA SER A 97 -1.11 4.08 5.11
C SER A 97 0.32 4.52 5.39
N ILE A 98 0.49 5.73 5.90
CA ILE A 98 1.80 6.28 6.30
C ILE A 98 1.73 6.61 7.78
N GLN A 99 2.58 5.98 8.59
CA GLN A 99 2.51 6.02 10.04
C GLN A 99 3.79 6.64 10.61
N PRO A 100 3.74 7.92 11.02
CA PRO A 100 4.83 8.54 11.74
C PRO A 100 5.13 7.80 13.05
N ARG A 101 6.41 7.71 13.41
CA ARG A 101 6.79 7.33 14.78
C ARG A 101 6.34 8.40 15.76
N GLU A 102 6.03 7.99 17.00
CA GLU A 102 5.71 8.91 18.09
C GLU A 102 6.98 9.57 18.66
N THR A 103 7.58 10.47 17.87
CA THR A 103 8.66 11.36 18.33
C THR A 103 8.10 12.76 18.60
N PRO A 104 8.70 13.55 19.52
CA PRO A 104 8.24 14.92 19.78
C PRO A 104 8.14 15.77 18.50
N ARG A 105 9.13 15.63 17.60
CA ARG A 105 9.16 16.31 16.30
C ARG A 105 8.00 15.89 15.40
N ASN A 106 7.75 14.59 15.28
CA ASN A 106 6.64 14.09 14.45
C ASN A 106 5.29 14.56 14.98
N LEU A 107 5.11 14.61 16.31
CA LEU A 107 3.89 15.12 16.94
C LEU A 107 3.66 16.62 16.63
N GLU A 108 4.72 17.43 16.64
CA GLU A 108 4.64 18.84 16.23
C GLU A 108 4.23 18.99 14.76
N ILE A 109 4.79 18.17 13.88
CA ILE A 109 4.46 18.20 12.45
C ILE A 109 3.02 17.74 12.22
N LEU A 110 2.56 16.69 12.93
CA LEU A 110 1.17 16.23 12.89
C LEU A 110 0.21 17.36 13.29
N ALA A 111 0.49 18.06 14.39
CA ALA A 111 -0.33 19.18 14.83
C ALA A 111 -0.37 20.31 13.79
N ARG A 112 0.78 20.62 13.17
CA ARG A 112 0.87 21.60 12.08
C ARG A 112 0.05 21.18 10.86
N ILE A 113 0.14 19.91 10.44
CA ILE A 113 -0.63 19.40 9.31
C ILE A 113 -2.13 19.44 9.61
N ALA A 114 -2.56 18.99 10.79
CA ALA A 114 -3.96 19.04 11.20
C ALA A 114 -4.51 20.48 11.16
N SER A 115 -3.72 21.47 11.60
CA SER A 115 -4.11 22.88 11.57
C SER A 115 -4.20 23.46 10.14
N LEU A 116 -3.21 23.19 9.28
CA LEU A 116 -3.14 23.78 7.93
C LEU A 116 -4.04 23.07 6.92
N PHE A 117 -4.09 21.74 6.99
CA PHE A 117 -4.73 20.86 6.02
C PHE A 117 -6.03 20.25 6.52
N GLY A 118 -6.39 20.39 7.80
CA GLY A 118 -7.66 19.89 8.31
C GLY A 118 -8.85 20.50 7.57
N ASP A 119 -9.79 19.64 7.20
CA ASP A 119 -11.03 20.02 6.49
C ASP A 119 -12.26 19.66 7.34
N ALA A 120 -12.49 18.37 7.57
CA ALA A 120 -13.67 17.89 8.28
C ALA A 120 -13.33 16.70 9.18
N VAL A 121 -14.02 16.61 10.32
CA VAL A 121 -13.96 15.43 11.20
C VAL A 121 -14.97 14.40 10.71
N VAL A 122 -14.56 13.14 10.64
CA VAL A 122 -15.42 12.02 10.20
C VAL A 122 -15.45 10.90 11.25
N PRO A 123 -16.53 10.09 11.33
CA PRO A 123 -16.59 8.97 12.25
C PRO A 123 -15.53 7.90 11.93
N ALA A 124 -14.83 7.41 12.95
CA ALA A 124 -13.86 6.33 12.79
C ALA A 124 -14.49 5.03 12.27
N SER A 125 -15.73 4.74 12.70
CA SER A 125 -16.50 3.57 12.25
C SER A 125 -16.62 3.51 10.73
N ASP A 126 -16.81 4.66 10.08
CA ASP A 126 -17.07 4.72 8.64
C ASP A 126 -15.81 4.42 7.85
N LEU A 127 -14.65 4.87 8.34
CA LEU A 127 -13.36 4.57 7.73
C LEU A 127 -12.95 3.11 7.96
N ILE A 128 -13.13 2.60 9.18
CA ILE A 128 -12.81 1.21 9.54
C ILE A 128 -13.68 0.24 8.74
N ALA A 129 -14.98 0.50 8.60
CA ALA A 129 -15.89 -0.34 7.80
C ALA A 129 -15.49 -0.42 6.32
N ARG A 130 -14.74 0.58 5.82
CA ARG A 130 -14.19 0.62 4.46
C ARG A 130 -12.74 0.11 4.37
N GLY A 131 -12.16 -0.30 5.49
CA GLY A 131 -10.85 -0.95 5.58
C GLY A 131 -9.67 -0.08 5.99
N ALA A 132 -9.92 1.13 6.49
CA ALA A 132 -8.85 1.96 7.03
C ALA A 132 -8.22 1.29 8.26
N GLY A 133 -6.90 1.16 8.26
CA GLY A 133 -6.15 0.53 9.36
C GLY A 133 -6.09 -1.00 9.33
N SER A 134 -6.73 -1.66 8.36
CA SER A 134 -6.73 -3.13 8.25
C SER A 134 -5.38 -3.69 7.78
N TRP A 135 -4.95 -4.80 8.37
CA TRP A 135 -3.87 -5.67 7.87
C TRP A 135 -4.40 -6.78 6.96
N LEU A 136 -3.50 -7.59 6.35
CA LEU A 136 -3.89 -8.67 5.44
C LEU A 136 -4.81 -9.71 6.09
N ASP A 137 -4.50 -10.13 7.30
CA ASP A 137 -5.32 -11.05 8.10
C ASP A 137 -6.64 -10.43 8.55
N GLU A 138 -6.66 -9.11 8.69
CA GLU A 138 -7.87 -8.35 8.93
C GLU A 138 -8.64 -8.10 7.61
N TRP A 139 -8.13 -8.43 6.42
CA TRP A 139 -8.72 -7.97 5.16
C TRP A 139 -9.87 -8.82 4.62
N GLY A 140 -10.01 -10.07 5.06
CA GLY A 140 -10.99 -11.02 4.52
C GLY A 140 -12.45 -10.54 4.57
N HIS A 141 -12.79 -9.58 5.44
CA HIS A 141 -14.14 -8.99 5.52
C HIS A 141 -14.43 -7.93 4.44
N LEU A 142 -13.41 -7.31 3.84
CA LEU A 142 -13.60 -6.26 2.82
C LEU A 142 -13.69 -6.86 1.41
N GLU A 143 -13.14 -8.05 1.18
CA GLU A 143 -13.26 -8.78 -0.09
C GLU A 143 -14.71 -9.21 -0.39
N GLN A 144 -15.54 -9.43 0.64
CA GLN A 144 -16.95 -9.80 0.47
C GLN A 144 -17.82 -8.65 -0.06
N SER A 145 -17.31 -7.41 0.03
CA SER A 145 -18.06 -6.19 -0.27
C SER A 145 -17.75 -5.60 -1.66
N ALA A 146 -16.73 -6.14 -2.35
CA ALA A 146 -16.32 -5.65 -3.65
C ALA A 146 -17.13 -6.33 -4.77
N SER A 147 -17.99 -5.55 -5.44
CA SER A 147 -18.58 -5.91 -6.74
C SER A 147 -17.50 -6.40 -7.71
N GLU A 148 -17.84 -7.36 -8.57
CA GLU A 148 -17.02 -8.16 -9.50
C GLU A 148 -16.12 -7.40 -10.52
N GLY A 149 -15.75 -6.14 -10.27
CA GLY A 149 -14.76 -5.36 -11.02
C GLY A 149 -13.33 -5.59 -10.51
N SER A 150 -12.75 -6.74 -10.86
CA SER A 150 -11.34 -7.15 -10.74
C SER A 150 -10.32 -5.98 -10.71
N THR A 151 -9.89 -5.56 -9.53
CA THR A 151 -8.65 -4.78 -9.32
C THR A 151 -7.48 -5.75 -9.26
N ASP A 152 -6.89 -6.05 -10.42
CA ASP A 152 -5.69 -6.88 -10.53
C ASP A 152 -4.48 -6.14 -9.95
N ALA A 153 -4.29 -6.25 -8.65
CA ALA A 153 -3.00 -5.95 -8.06
C ALA A 153 -2.00 -7.00 -8.52
N ARG A 154 -0.97 -6.53 -9.22
CA ARG A 154 0.06 -7.41 -9.75
C ARG A 154 1.19 -7.48 -8.74
N VAL A 155 1.38 -8.68 -8.19
CA VAL A 155 2.53 -9.01 -7.34
C VAL A 155 3.55 -9.71 -8.21
N SER A 156 4.70 -9.07 -8.41
CA SER A 156 5.88 -9.74 -8.98
C SER A 156 6.93 -9.84 -7.88
N GLY A 157 7.42 -11.05 -7.61
CA GLY A 157 8.50 -11.27 -6.68
C GLY A 157 9.46 -12.37 -7.11
N THR A 158 10.75 -12.14 -6.88
CA THR A 158 11.83 -13.12 -7.00
C THR A 158 12.47 -13.30 -5.63
N ALA A 159 12.35 -14.50 -5.06
CA ALA A 159 12.97 -14.87 -3.77
C ALA A 159 14.37 -15.51 -3.92
N ALA A 160 14.84 -15.66 -5.15
CA ALA A 160 15.89 -16.63 -5.51
C ALA A 160 17.34 -16.24 -5.13
N GLU A 161 17.61 -15.03 -4.64
CA GLU A 161 19.00 -14.51 -4.47
C GLU A 161 19.36 -14.07 -3.04
N GLY A 162 18.61 -14.51 -2.00
CA GLY A 162 18.80 -14.00 -0.64
C GLY A 162 18.35 -12.54 -0.47
N LYS A 163 17.56 -12.07 -1.45
CA LYS A 163 16.85 -10.81 -1.49
C LYS A 163 15.43 -11.11 -1.96
N ILE A 164 14.45 -10.48 -1.34
CA ILE A 164 13.05 -10.53 -1.74
C ILE A 164 12.67 -9.13 -2.18
N ALA A 165 12.18 -9.02 -3.40
CA ALA A 165 11.50 -7.84 -3.89
C ALA A 165 10.02 -8.15 -4.09
N ALA A 166 9.15 -7.23 -3.68
CA ALA A 166 7.73 -7.27 -3.97
C ALA A 166 7.30 -5.92 -4.50
N GLN A 167 6.55 -5.93 -5.60
CA GLN A 167 5.95 -4.73 -6.17
C GLN A 167 4.44 -4.88 -6.15
N ILE A 168 3.73 -3.82 -5.75
CA ILE A 168 2.29 -3.69 -5.91
C ILE A 168 2.06 -2.66 -7.00
N VAL A 169 1.31 -3.02 -8.04
CA VAL A 169 0.89 -2.08 -9.09
C VAL A 169 -0.62 -2.12 -9.23
N THR A 170 -1.25 -0.97 -9.01
CA THR A 170 -2.67 -0.71 -9.26
C THR A 170 -2.81 0.49 -10.21
N PRO A 171 -4.01 0.77 -10.76
CA PRO A 171 -4.24 2.00 -11.50
C PRO A 171 -4.04 3.29 -10.66
N GLY A 172 -4.15 3.19 -9.33
CA GLY A 172 -4.05 4.33 -8.40
C GLY A 172 -2.66 4.56 -7.82
N PHE A 173 -1.86 3.50 -7.65
CA PHE A 173 -0.54 3.58 -7.04
C PHE A 173 0.38 2.42 -7.46
N GLU A 174 1.68 2.65 -7.29
CA GLU A 174 2.73 1.64 -7.42
C GLU A 174 3.69 1.79 -6.25
N ALA A 175 4.09 0.67 -5.65
CA ALA A 175 5.10 0.67 -4.60
C ALA A 175 5.94 -0.59 -4.67
N GLU A 176 7.23 -0.45 -4.35
CA GLU A 176 8.20 -1.53 -4.40
C GLU A 176 8.94 -1.64 -3.07
N ILE A 177 8.96 -2.83 -2.50
CA ILE A 177 9.81 -3.18 -1.37
C ILE A 177 10.86 -4.19 -1.80
N ALA A 178 12.08 -4.01 -1.31
CA ALA A 178 13.23 -4.87 -1.56
C ALA A 178 14.00 -5.02 -0.24
N MET A 179 14.16 -6.26 0.24
CA MET A 179 14.79 -6.55 1.53
C MET A 179 15.59 -7.85 1.52
N ARG A 180 16.43 -8.04 2.52
CA ARG A 180 17.05 -9.34 2.83
C ARG A 180 16.24 -10.00 3.95
N PRO A 181 15.63 -11.17 3.70
CA PRO A 181 14.88 -11.86 4.73
C PRO A 181 15.81 -12.33 5.84
N ALA A 182 15.37 -12.19 7.09
CA ALA A 182 16.01 -12.81 8.25
C ALA A 182 15.08 -13.79 8.97
N PHE A 183 13.78 -13.59 8.82
CA PHE A 183 12.77 -14.49 9.35
C PHE A 183 11.70 -14.71 8.30
N GLU A 184 11.28 -15.96 8.18
CA GLU A 184 10.17 -16.39 7.34
C GLU A 184 9.32 -17.36 8.14
N ASP A 185 8.02 -17.08 8.18
CA ASP A 185 7.00 -17.94 8.78
C ASP A 185 5.95 -18.28 7.72
N ARG A 186 5.36 -19.47 7.85
CA ARG A 186 4.26 -19.91 7.00
C ARG A 186 3.21 -20.64 7.83
N ASP A 187 1.99 -20.13 7.80
CA ASP A 187 0.83 -20.78 8.40
C ASP A 187 -0.18 -21.13 7.31
N GLY A 188 -0.10 -22.38 6.83
CA GLY A 188 -0.94 -22.90 5.74
C GLY A 188 -0.85 -22.05 4.47
N GLN A 189 -1.79 -21.12 4.34
CA GLN A 189 -1.96 -20.20 3.21
C GLN A 189 -1.20 -18.89 3.34
N ILE A 190 -0.76 -18.48 4.55
CA ILE A 190 -0.12 -17.17 4.74
C ILE A 190 1.39 -17.33 4.90
N ARG A 191 2.16 -16.54 4.15
CA ARG A 191 3.61 -16.39 4.26
C ARG A 191 3.95 -15.02 4.84
N ARG A 192 4.73 -15.00 5.93
CA ARG A 192 5.20 -13.78 6.60
C ARG A 192 6.71 -13.70 6.50
N ILE A 193 7.24 -12.55 6.12
CA ILE A 193 8.66 -12.35 5.85
C ILE A 193 9.09 -11.06 6.52
N ALA A 194 10.11 -11.13 7.38
CA ALA A 194 10.67 -9.96 8.04
C ALA A 194 12.14 -9.76 7.65
N ALA A 195 12.54 -8.50 7.50
CA ALA A 195 13.92 -8.13 7.25
C ALA A 195 14.80 -8.29 8.50
N ALA A 196 16.11 -8.43 8.30
CA ALA A 196 17.10 -8.52 9.39
C ALA A 196 17.06 -7.35 10.40
N GLY A 197 16.62 -6.17 9.97
CA GLY A 197 16.47 -4.99 10.82
C GLY A 197 15.13 -4.91 11.58
N GLY A 198 14.17 -5.78 11.29
CA GLY A 198 12.83 -5.78 11.91
C GLY A 198 11.89 -4.64 11.48
N CYS A 199 12.38 -3.63 10.76
CA CYS A 199 11.56 -2.47 10.34
C CYS A 199 10.74 -2.70 9.06
N ASP A 200 11.10 -3.72 8.27
CA ASP A 200 10.43 -4.06 7.01
C ASP A 200 9.84 -5.47 7.10
N ALA A 201 8.61 -5.63 6.61
CA ALA A 201 7.95 -6.93 6.54
C ALA A 201 7.00 -7.05 5.35
N ILE A 202 6.78 -8.28 4.88
CA ILE A 202 5.84 -8.64 3.82
C ILE A 202 4.97 -9.79 4.34
N VAL A 203 3.66 -9.70 4.13
CA VAL A 203 2.69 -10.77 4.37
C VAL A 203 2.00 -11.07 3.05
N ILE A 204 2.01 -12.33 2.64
CA ILE A 204 1.53 -12.79 1.33
C ILE A 204 0.59 -13.98 1.52
N ASP A 205 -0.54 -13.98 0.84
CA ASP A 205 -1.39 -15.15 0.65
C ASP A 205 -0.82 -16.05 -0.46
N ALA A 206 -0.81 -17.36 -0.25
CA ALA A 206 -0.29 -18.36 -1.17
C ALA A 206 -0.92 -18.25 -2.56
N ASP A 207 -2.20 -17.89 -2.64
CA ASP A 207 -2.94 -17.80 -3.89
C ASP A 207 -2.56 -16.57 -4.75
N VAL A 208 -1.85 -15.60 -4.16
CA VAL A 208 -1.44 -14.35 -4.83
C VAL A 208 0.05 -14.35 -5.19
N LEU A 209 0.81 -15.37 -4.76
CA LEU A 209 2.23 -15.51 -5.06
C LEU A 209 2.47 -15.99 -6.51
N VAL A 210 2.50 -15.07 -7.47
CA VAL A 210 2.96 -15.39 -8.83
C VAL A 210 4.49 -15.29 -8.89
N ILE A 211 5.17 -16.42 -8.61
CA ILE A 211 6.62 -16.52 -8.86
C ILE A 211 6.82 -16.54 -10.39
N GLY A 212 7.37 -15.47 -10.94
CA GLY A 212 7.89 -15.50 -12.30
C GLY A 212 9.11 -16.42 -12.35
N ASP A 213 9.08 -17.45 -13.20
CA ASP A 213 10.28 -18.23 -13.51
C ASP A 213 11.38 -17.26 -13.94
N GLY A 214 12.52 -17.33 -13.25
CA GLY A 214 13.59 -16.31 -13.19
C GLY A 214 14.37 -16.03 -14.48
N ARG A 215 13.70 -15.99 -15.63
CA ARG A 215 14.24 -15.52 -16.91
C ARG A 215 13.09 -14.91 -17.70
N VAL A 216 12.93 -13.58 -17.64
CA VAL A 216 12.61 -12.69 -18.77
C VAL A 216 12.36 -11.31 -18.17
N ASP A 217 13.36 -10.45 -18.28
CA ASP A 217 13.38 -9.03 -17.88
C ASP A 217 12.51 -8.13 -18.78
N GLN A 218 11.62 -8.69 -19.61
CA GLN A 218 10.74 -7.93 -20.51
C GLN A 218 9.47 -8.73 -20.82
N TRP A 219 8.47 -8.71 -19.94
CA TRP A 219 7.15 -9.26 -20.27
C TRP A 219 6.25 -8.21 -20.93
N ASP A 220 6.08 -8.35 -22.25
CA ASP A 220 5.10 -7.59 -23.04
C ASP A 220 3.67 -8.01 -22.64
N GLY A 221 2.80 -7.03 -22.38
CA GLY A 221 1.47 -7.19 -21.76
C GLY A 221 0.51 -8.10 -22.53
N ARG A 222 0.83 -8.47 -23.77
CA ARG A 222 0.06 -9.44 -24.58
C ARG A 222 0.22 -10.89 -24.13
N GLN A 223 1.34 -11.26 -23.52
CA GLN A 223 1.57 -12.65 -23.08
C GLN A 223 0.79 -12.99 -21.80
N LEU A 224 0.49 -11.99 -20.97
CA LEU A 224 -0.25 -12.13 -19.71
C LEU A 224 -1.76 -12.36 -19.91
N LEU A 225 -2.37 -11.69 -20.91
CA LEU A 225 -3.77 -11.93 -21.30
C LEU A 225 -4.00 -13.38 -21.77
N LYS A 226 -2.95 -14.01 -22.32
CA LYS A 226 -3.00 -15.38 -22.82
C LYS A 226 -3.06 -16.40 -21.68
N ARG A 227 -2.28 -16.22 -20.62
CA ARG A 227 -2.29 -17.09 -19.43
C ARG A 227 -3.57 -16.96 -18.59
N ARG A 228 -4.11 -15.73 -18.42
CA ARG A 228 -5.41 -15.53 -17.75
C ARG A 228 -6.55 -16.21 -18.53
N ALA A 229 -6.51 -16.15 -19.86
CA ALA A 229 -7.46 -16.87 -20.71
C ALA A 229 -7.29 -18.40 -20.63
N GLU A 230 -6.09 -18.91 -20.35
CA GLU A 230 -5.83 -20.35 -20.15
C GLU A 230 -6.30 -20.84 -18.77
N GLN A 231 -6.10 -20.06 -17.70
CA GLN A 231 -6.63 -20.36 -16.36
C GLN A 231 -8.16 -20.31 -16.28
N LEU A 232 -8.77 -19.27 -16.85
CA LEU A 232 -10.23 -19.18 -16.95
C LEU A 232 -10.82 -20.33 -17.79
N ARG A 233 -10.08 -20.86 -18.76
CA ARG A 233 -10.50 -22.06 -19.52
C ARG A 233 -10.37 -23.35 -18.72
N SER A 234 -9.39 -23.46 -17.82
CA SER A 234 -9.28 -24.65 -16.96
C SER A 234 -10.36 -24.69 -15.88
N GLU A 235 -10.79 -23.54 -15.36
CA GLU A 235 -11.85 -23.45 -14.34
C GLU A 235 -13.24 -23.77 -14.94
N VAL A 236 -13.49 -23.39 -16.20
CA VAL A 236 -14.71 -23.75 -16.93
C VAL A 236 -14.72 -25.23 -17.33
N ALA A 237 -13.56 -25.88 -17.46
CA ALA A 237 -13.47 -27.30 -17.81
C ALA A 237 -13.71 -28.25 -16.61
N THR A 238 -13.87 -27.71 -15.40
CA THR A 238 -14.14 -28.45 -14.16
C THR A 238 -15.60 -28.40 -13.69
N TRP A 239 -16.54 -27.98 -14.55
CA TRP A 239 -17.98 -28.09 -14.35
C TRP A 239 -18.62 -29.02 -15.38
#